data_AF-A0AAV8E686-F1
#
_entry.id   AF-A0AAV8E686-F1
#
_cell.length_a   1.000
_cell.length_b   1.000
_cell.length_c   1.000
_cell.angle_alpha   90.00
_cell.angle_beta   90.00
_cell.angle_gamma   90.00
#
_symmetry.space_group_name_H-M   'P 1'
#
loop_
_entity.id
_entity.type
_entity.pdbx_description
1 polymer ?
#
loop_
_entity_poly.entity_id
_entity_poly.type
_entity_poly.pdbx_seq_one_letter_code
_entity_poly.pdbx_strand_id
1 'polypeptide(L)'
;MAMSNSQCEQFSSVLSQLLEKQTQEEDQLLQVFNHHLIEAFYESRNRYTTALYTSVENLSDLIKEKDEQLASGNLKMQMLHQDLQNAIEARDFWQICALEKMEIAAGLQLEMDKVATPAPSFSSTSCLPERVETGESSFIKPFSPCKLCYSLRACMVFLPCRHLSVCQLCHFSATACPVCSTEKAEVIEVLLSDE
;
A
#
# COMPACT_ATOMS: atom_id res chain seq x y z
N MET A 1 -68.23 78.66 36.95
CA MET A 1 -68.29 78.67 35.47
C MET A 1 -68.61 77.26 35.03
N ALA A 2 -69.86 77.00 34.62
CA ALA A 2 -70.27 75.70 34.09
C ALA A 2 -69.85 75.64 32.62
N MET A 3 -69.04 74.65 32.23
CA MET A 3 -68.73 74.44 30.82
C MET A 3 -70.02 74.07 30.07
N SER A 4 -70.23 74.67 28.90
CA SER A 4 -71.39 74.35 28.05
C SER A 4 -71.26 72.93 27.49
N ASN A 5 -72.37 72.19 27.38
CA ASN A 5 -72.40 70.78 26.93
C ASN A 5 -71.63 70.55 25.62
N SER A 6 -71.69 71.54 24.71
CA SER A 6 -71.00 71.53 23.42
C SER A 6 -69.46 71.53 23.52
N GLN A 7 -68.90 72.20 24.52
CA GLN A 7 -67.44 72.23 24.74
C GLN A 7 -66.93 70.91 25.33
N CYS A 8 -67.76 70.23 26.13
CA CYS A 8 -67.45 68.92 26.70
C CYS A 8 -67.41 67.83 25.62
N GLU A 9 -68.35 67.85 24.67
CA GLU A 9 -68.39 66.91 23.55
C GLU A 9 -67.20 67.08 22.59
N GLN A 10 -66.79 68.32 22.32
CA GLN A 10 -65.61 68.60 21.49
C GLN A 10 -64.32 68.09 22.16
N PHE A 11 -64.16 68.31 23.46
CA PHE A 11 -62.99 67.80 24.19
C PHE A 11 -62.96 66.26 24.20
N SER A 12 -64.10 65.61 24.44
CA SER A 12 -64.26 64.15 24.38
C SER A 12 -63.89 63.58 22.99
N SER A 13 -64.33 64.25 21.92
CA SER A 13 -64.02 63.86 20.55
C SER A 13 -62.52 63.96 20.24
N VAL A 14 -61.87 65.06 20.63
CA VAL A 14 -60.42 65.26 20.41
C VAL A 14 -59.59 64.26 21.21
N LEU A 15 -59.97 64.00 22.46
CA LEU A 15 -59.31 63.00 23.30
C LEU A 15 -59.42 61.59 22.71
N SER A 16 -60.60 61.24 22.17
CA SER A 16 -60.84 59.94 21.55
C SER A 16 -59.99 59.74 20.29
N GLN A 17 -59.89 60.76 19.43
CA GLN A 17 -59.03 60.73 18.25
C GLN A 17 -57.55 60.59 18.60
N LEU A 18 -57.10 61.25 19.68
CA LEU A 18 -55.71 61.15 20.13
C LEU A 18 -55.40 59.75 20.66
N LEU A 19 -56.31 59.17 21.44
CA LEU A 19 -56.18 57.80 21.95
C LEU A 19 -56.19 56.78 20.80
N GLU A 20 -57.12 56.92 19.84
CA GLU A 20 -57.18 56.04 18.66
C GLU A 20 -55.89 56.11 17.84
N LYS A 21 -55.33 57.32 17.67
CA LYS A 21 -54.04 57.51 17.01
C LYS A 21 -52.90 56.83 17.79
N GLN A 22 -52.85 57.00 19.12
CA GLN A 22 -51.81 56.35 19.93
C GLN A 22 -51.92 54.82 19.86
N THR A 23 -53.12 54.26 19.99
CA THR A 23 -53.34 52.82 19.86
C THR A 23 -52.89 52.32 18.48
N GLN A 24 -53.17 53.08 17.42
CA GLN A 24 -52.75 52.71 16.07
C GLN A 24 -51.22 52.75 15.91
N GLU A 25 -50.54 53.74 16.48
CA GLU A 25 -49.06 53.81 16.47
C GLU A 25 -48.44 52.64 17.26
N GLU A 26 -49.01 52.29 18.42
CA GLU A 26 -48.60 51.14 19.22
C GLU A 26 -48.78 49.83 18.44
N ASP A 27 -49.94 49.63 17.81
CA ASP A 27 -50.23 48.45 17.00
C ASP A 27 -49.28 48.32 15.81
N GLN A 28 -48.96 49.43 15.14
CA GLN A 28 -48.00 49.44 14.03
C GLN A 28 -46.60 49.05 14.50
N LEU A 29 -46.14 49.62 15.63
CA LEU A 29 -44.84 49.25 16.20
C LEU A 29 -44.80 47.77 16.58
N LEU A 30 -45.84 47.27 17.24
CA LEU A 30 -45.95 45.86 17.61
C LEU A 30 -45.95 44.95 16.38
N GLN A 31 -46.61 45.34 15.29
CA GLN A 31 -46.59 44.58 14.04
C GLN A 31 -45.19 44.51 13.45
N VAL A 32 -44.47 45.64 13.37
CA VAL A 32 -43.11 45.69 12.83
C VAL A 32 -42.15 44.86 13.68
N PHE A 33 -42.21 44.99 15.01
CA PHE A 33 -41.35 44.21 15.90
C PHE A 33 -41.64 42.71 15.82
N ASN A 34 -42.92 42.31 15.82
CA ASN A 34 -43.28 40.90 15.68
C ASN A 34 -42.82 40.32 14.34
N HIS A 35 -43.03 41.05 13.25
CA HIS A 35 -42.59 40.63 11.92
C HIS A 35 -41.08 40.38 11.88
N HIS A 36 -40.29 41.35 12.35
CA HIS A 36 -38.83 41.24 12.37
C HIS A 36 -38.34 40.10 13.27
N LEU A 37 -38.96 39.92 14.45
CA LEU A 37 -38.63 38.78 15.33
C LEU A 37 -38.91 37.45 14.65
N ILE A 38 -40.11 37.31 14.06
CA ILE A 38 -40.52 36.09 13.35
C ILE A 38 -39.55 35.77 12.22
N GLU A 39 -39.22 36.73 11.37
CA GLU A 39 -38.27 36.56 10.27
C GLU A 39 -36.88 36.16 10.78
N ALA A 40 -36.34 36.88 11.78
CA ALA A 40 -35.03 36.57 12.35
C ALA A 40 -34.99 35.16 12.97
N PHE A 41 -36.06 34.72 13.64
CA PHE A 41 -36.17 33.36 14.16
C PHE A 41 -36.24 32.32 13.03
N TYR A 42 -37.03 32.57 11.99
CA TYR A 42 -37.12 31.68 10.84
C TYR A 42 -35.79 31.54 10.11
N GLU A 43 -35.09 32.65 9.85
CA GLU A 43 -33.78 32.66 9.21
C GLU A 43 -32.72 31.95 10.05
N SER A 44 -32.69 32.21 11.35
CA SER A 44 -31.76 31.56 12.28
C SER A 44 -31.99 30.05 12.28
N ARG A 45 -33.25 29.62 12.47
CA ARG A 45 -33.64 28.20 12.42
C ARG A 45 -33.29 27.57 11.08
N ASN A 46 -33.62 28.22 9.97
CA ASN A 46 -33.36 27.68 8.64
C ASN A 46 -31.85 27.50 8.40
N ARG A 47 -31.02 28.47 8.80
CA ARG A 47 -29.56 28.37 8.74
C ARG A 47 -29.04 27.14 9.48
N TYR A 48 -29.48 26.92 10.72
CA TYR A 48 -29.06 25.74 11.50
C TYR A 48 -29.54 24.44 10.87
N THR A 49 -30.80 24.37 10.45
CA THR A 49 -31.37 23.17 9.81
C THR A 49 -30.63 22.84 8.52
N THR A 50 -30.37 23.81 7.65
CA THR A 50 -29.63 23.62 6.41
C THR A 50 -28.20 23.16 6.70
N ALA A 51 -27.49 23.82 7.64
CA ALA A 51 -26.14 23.43 8.00
C ALA A 51 -26.08 21.98 8.51
N LEU A 52 -27.01 21.59 9.38
CA LEU A 52 -27.10 20.21 9.88
C LEU A 52 -27.40 19.22 8.74
N TYR A 53 -28.35 19.51 7.86
CA TYR A 53 -28.66 18.66 6.70
C TYR A 53 -27.43 18.45 5.81
N THR A 54 -26.75 19.53 5.42
CA THR A 54 -25.54 19.44 4.59
C THR A 54 -24.43 18.65 5.28
N SER A 55 -24.27 18.79 6.59
CA SER A 55 -23.30 18.01 7.35
C SER A 55 -23.64 16.52 7.36
N VAL A 56 -24.91 16.16 7.49
CA VAL A 56 -25.37 14.76 7.47
C VAL A 56 -25.19 14.15 6.08
N GLU A 57 -25.52 14.89 5.02
CA GLU A 57 -25.30 14.46 3.63
C GLU A 57 -23.81 14.21 3.37
N ASN A 58 -22.94 15.16 3.73
CA ASN A 58 -21.50 15.01 3.59
C ASN A 58 -20.95 13.80 4.37
N LEU A 59 -21.44 13.56 5.59
CA LEU A 59 -21.06 12.38 6.37
C LEU A 59 -21.56 11.08 5.71
N SER A 60 -22.77 11.09 5.14
CA SER A 60 -23.31 9.93 4.43
C SER A 60 -22.46 9.57 3.21
N ASP A 61 -22.05 10.58 2.43
CA ASP A 61 -21.21 10.35 1.26
C ASP A 61 -19.80 9.89 1.65
N LEU A 62 -19.23 10.44 2.72
CA LEU A 62 -17.95 9.98 3.26
C LEU A 62 -18.03 8.51 3.73
N ILE A 63 -19.14 8.11 4.36
CA ILE A 63 -19.35 6.72 4.79
C ILE A 63 -19.37 5.79 3.56
N LYS A 64 -20.12 6.16 2.50
CA LYS A 64 -20.15 5.36 1.25
C LYS A 64 -18.77 5.23 0.63
N GLU A 65 -18.01 6.31 0.54
CA GLU A 65 -16.65 6.29 0.02
C GLU A 65 -15.75 5.34 0.83
N LYS A 66 -15.87 5.37 2.16
CA LYS A 66 -15.12 4.46 3.04
C LYS A 66 -15.56 3.01 2.89
N ASP A 67 -16.85 2.74 2.73
CA ASP A 67 -17.37 1.40 2.48
C ASP A 67 -16.86 0.83 1.15
N GLU A 68 -16.77 1.66 0.09
CA GLU A 68 -16.19 1.26 -1.20
C GLU A 68 -14.68 0.97 -1.08
N GLN A 69 -13.94 1.79 -0.33
CA GLN A 69 -12.53 1.54 -0.01
C GLN A 69 -12.34 0.23 0.77
N LEU A 70 -13.21 -0.05 1.74
CA LEU A 70 -13.19 -1.29 2.50
C LEU A 70 -13.55 -2.50 1.62
N ALA A 71 -14.55 -2.38 0.77
CA ALA A 71 -14.96 -3.45 -0.15
C ALA A 71 -13.85 -3.81 -1.15
N SER A 72 -13.22 -2.80 -1.75
CA SER A 72 -12.09 -3.01 -2.67
C SER A 72 -10.86 -3.62 -1.96
N GLY A 73 -10.56 -3.16 -0.74
CA GLY A 73 -9.51 -3.73 0.10
C GLY A 73 -9.77 -5.20 0.46
N ASN A 74 -11.01 -5.52 0.85
CA ASN A 74 -11.43 -6.89 1.20
C ASN A 74 -11.35 -7.83 -0.01
N LEU A 75 -11.78 -7.38 -1.19
CA LEU A 75 -11.68 -8.18 -2.42
C LEU A 75 -10.21 -8.52 -2.72
N LYS A 76 -9.32 -7.51 -2.65
CA LYS A 76 -7.88 -7.73 -2.88
C LYS A 76 -7.27 -8.67 -1.85
N MET A 77 -7.66 -8.52 -0.58
CA MET A 77 -7.22 -9.41 0.50
C MET A 77 -7.66 -10.85 0.23
N GLN A 78 -8.90 -11.06 -0.21
CA GLN A 78 -9.41 -12.39 -0.56
C GLN A 78 -8.65 -13.00 -1.75
N MET A 79 -8.38 -12.22 -2.80
CA MET A 79 -7.59 -12.68 -3.95
C MET A 79 -6.19 -13.11 -3.53
N LEU A 80 -5.49 -12.27 -2.77
CA LEU A 80 -4.14 -12.60 -2.28
C LEU A 80 -4.14 -13.81 -1.36
N HIS A 81 -5.17 -13.98 -0.53
CA HIS A 81 -5.32 -15.15 0.33
C HIS A 81 -5.47 -16.43 -0.50
N GLN A 82 -6.30 -16.39 -1.55
CA GLN A 82 -6.48 -17.52 -2.47
C GLN A 82 -5.17 -17.86 -3.21
N ASP A 83 -4.46 -16.86 -3.71
CA ASP A 83 -3.18 -17.05 -4.41
C ASP A 83 -2.13 -17.68 -3.47
N LEU A 84 -2.06 -17.21 -2.23
CA LEU A 84 -1.20 -17.78 -1.21
C LEU A 84 -1.55 -19.24 -0.93
N GLN A 85 -2.84 -19.54 -0.77
CA GLN A 85 -3.30 -20.90 -0.53
C GLN A 85 -2.94 -21.83 -1.70
N ASN A 86 -3.19 -21.40 -2.93
CA ASN A 86 -2.81 -22.15 -4.14
C ASN A 86 -1.29 -22.40 -4.20
N ALA A 87 -0.47 -21.41 -3.82
CA ALA A 87 0.98 -21.54 -3.79
C ALA A 87 1.46 -22.54 -2.72
N ILE A 88 0.81 -22.53 -1.54
CA ILE A 88 1.07 -23.50 -0.47
C ILE A 88 0.71 -24.90 -0.93
N GLU A 89 -0.46 -25.10 -1.51
CA GLU A 89 -0.91 -26.40 -2.02
C GLU A 89 0.02 -26.91 -3.13
N ALA A 90 0.43 -26.05 -4.06
CA ALA A 90 1.40 -26.39 -5.09
C ALA A 90 2.76 -26.78 -4.49
N ARG A 91 3.27 -26.02 -3.51
CA ARG A 91 4.51 -26.35 -2.81
C ARG A 91 4.42 -27.74 -2.18
N ASP A 92 3.36 -28.01 -1.43
CA ASP A 92 3.19 -29.26 -0.70
C ASP A 92 3.09 -30.45 -1.66
N PHE A 93 2.34 -30.28 -2.76
CA PHE A 93 2.28 -31.27 -3.83
C PHE A 93 3.67 -31.59 -4.40
N TRP A 94 4.43 -30.56 -4.78
CA TRP A 94 5.75 -30.78 -5.36
C TRP A 94 6.75 -31.33 -4.36
N GLN A 95 6.63 -30.98 -3.07
CA GLN A 95 7.46 -31.53 -2.02
C GLN A 95 7.26 -33.05 -1.88
N ILE A 96 6.02 -33.52 -1.94
CA ILE A 96 5.71 -34.97 -1.92
C ILE A 96 6.33 -35.65 -3.14
N CYS A 97 6.09 -35.14 -4.35
CA CYS A 97 6.67 -35.71 -5.56
C CYS A 97 8.21 -35.74 -5.52
N ALA A 98 8.85 -34.70 -5.01
CA ALA A 98 10.29 -34.65 -4.87
C ALA A 98 10.81 -35.74 -3.93
N LEU A 99 10.17 -35.94 -2.78
CA LEU A 99 10.54 -36.99 -1.83
C LEU A 99 10.43 -38.40 -2.43
N GLU A 100 9.34 -38.69 -3.14
CA GLU A 100 9.18 -39.98 -3.85
C GLU A 100 10.29 -40.19 -4.89
N LYS A 101 10.64 -39.15 -5.64
CA LYS A 101 11.74 -39.24 -6.63
C LYS A 101 13.10 -39.40 -5.95
N MET A 102 13.33 -38.76 -4.81
CA MET A 102 14.56 -38.90 -4.04
C MET A 102 14.71 -40.32 -3.50
N GLU A 103 13.64 -40.96 -3.01
CA GLU A 103 13.66 -42.35 -2.53
C GLU A 103 14.02 -43.32 -3.65
N ILE A 104 13.39 -43.18 -4.83
CA ILE A 104 13.69 -44.00 -6.00
C ILE A 104 15.14 -43.80 -6.45
N ALA A 105 15.62 -42.54 -6.50
CA ALA A 105 16.99 -42.23 -6.90
C ALA A 105 18.02 -42.83 -5.91
N ALA A 106 17.75 -42.77 -4.60
CA ALA A 106 18.60 -43.38 -3.57
C ALA A 106 18.66 -44.91 -3.72
N GLY A 107 17.53 -45.56 -4.02
CA GLY A 107 17.49 -46.99 -4.30
C GLY A 107 18.33 -47.39 -5.52
N LEU A 108 18.19 -46.64 -6.62
CA LEU A 108 19.00 -46.86 -7.83
C LEU A 108 20.50 -46.61 -7.59
N GLN A 109 20.86 -45.58 -6.81
CA GLN A 109 22.25 -45.30 -6.46
C GLN A 109 22.89 -46.47 -5.71
N LEU A 110 22.16 -47.07 -4.77
CA LEU A 110 22.61 -48.23 -4.03
C LEU A 110 22.75 -49.48 -4.91
N GLU A 111 21.96 -49.62 -5.97
CA GLU A 111 22.17 -50.65 -7.00
C GLU A 111 23.42 -50.38 -7.85
N MET A 112 23.65 -49.13 -8.24
CA MET A 112 24.86 -48.74 -8.97
C MET A 112 26.14 -49.01 -8.16
N ASP A 113 26.15 -48.70 -6.86
CA ASP A 113 27.30 -48.92 -5.98
C ASP A 113 27.61 -50.42 -5.79
N LYS A 114 26.59 -51.29 -5.83
CA LYS A 114 26.78 -52.75 -5.80
C LYS A 114 27.41 -53.29 -7.08
N VAL A 115 27.17 -52.65 -8.23
CA VAL A 115 27.80 -53.00 -9.51
C VAL A 115 29.21 -52.40 -9.61
N ALA A 116 29.49 -51.32 -8.89
CA ALA A 116 30.79 -50.64 -8.83
C ALA A 116 31.81 -51.29 -7.85
N THR A 117 31.68 -52.58 -7.52
CA THR A 117 32.71 -53.29 -6.73
C THR A 117 34.07 -53.26 -7.46
N PRO A 118 35.17 -52.91 -6.76
CA PRO A 118 36.48 -52.81 -7.40
C PRO A 118 37.02 -54.21 -7.70
N ALA A 119 37.25 -54.51 -8.98
CA ALA A 119 38.06 -55.65 -9.39
C ALA A 119 39.49 -55.50 -8.83
N PRO A 120 40.12 -56.58 -8.33
CA PRO A 120 41.47 -56.51 -7.81
C PRO A 120 42.47 -56.21 -8.93
N SER A 121 43.39 -55.32 -8.58
CA SER A 121 44.59 -54.90 -9.29
C SER A 121 45.22 -55.92 -10.24
N PHE A 122 45.40 -55.51 -11.50
CA PHE A 122 46.60 -55.86 -12.26
C PHE A 122 47.26 -54.60 -12.80
N SER A 123 48.57 -54.56 -12.59
CA SER A 123 49.46 -53.42 -12.75
C SER A 123 49.74 -53.05 -14.21
N SER A 124 50.15 -51.80 -14.39
CA SER A 124 50.93 -51.23 -15.52
C SER A 124 50.12 -50.76 -16.73
N THR A 125 49.97 -49.45 -16.87
CA THR A 125 50.89 -48.61 -17.67
C THR A 125 50.32 -47.19 -17.76
N SER A 126 51.21 -46.22 -17.57
CA SER A 126 51.01 -44.78 -17.70
C SER A 126 50.13 -44.33 -18.87
N CYS A 127 49.13 -43.50 -18.58
CA CYS A 127 48.74 -42.33 -19.37
C CYS A 127 47.82 -41.46 -18.51
N LEU A 128 48.33 -40.32 -18.04
CA LEU A 128 47.50 -39.23 -17.53
C LEU A 128 46.58 -38.74 -18.65
N PRO A 129 45.29 -38.59 -18.36
CA PRO A 129 44.69 -37.27 -18.44
C PRO A 129 44.10 -36.90 -17.08
N GLU A 130 44.50 -35.73 -16.63
CA GLU A 130 44.02 -35.05 -15.44
C GLU A 130 42.49 -34.87 -15.47
N ARG A 131 41.75 -35.69 -14.72
CA ARG A 131 40.52 -35.28 -14.02
C ARG A 131 39.92 -36.38 -13.14
N VAL A 132 39.20 -35.87 -12.14
CA VAL A 132 38.23 -36.53 -11.24
C VAL A 132 38.85 -37.07 -9.95
N GLU A 133 39.06 -36.17 -8.99
CA GLU A 133 38.81 -36.53 -7.59
C GLU A 133 37.35 -36.24 -7.28
N THR A 134 36.61 -37.33 -7.10
CA THR A 134 35.43 -37.44 -6.26
C THR A 134 35.78 -37.02 -4.84
N GLY A 135 35.13 -35.97 -4.35
CA GLY A 135 35.10 -35.57 -2.95
C GLY A 135 33.73 -34.95 -2.67
N GLU A 136 32.96 -35.60 -1.81
CA GLU A 136 31.73 -35.06 -1.24
C GLU A 136 32.07 -33.76 -0.49
N SER A 137 31.59 -32.64 -1.03
CA SER A 137 31.52 -31.36 -0.33
C SER A 137 30.61 -30.44 -1.12
N SER A 138 29.78 -29.68 -0.41
CA SER A 138 28.83 -28.68 -0.90
C SER A 138 29.28 -27.99 -2.20
N PHE A 139 28.43 -28.04 -3.22
CA PHE A 139 28.57 -27.26 -4.46
C PHE A 139 28.40 -25.76 -4.18
N ILE A 140 29.32 -25.14 -3.44
CA ILE A 140 29.57 -23.70 -3.55
C ILE A 140 30.54 -23.55 -4.71
N LYS A 141 29.98 -23.31 -5.90
CA LYS A 141 30.78 -22.99 -7.09
C LYS A 141 31.70 -21.81 -6.72
N PRO A 142 33.02 -21.90 -6.88
CA PRO A 142 33.90 -20.78 -6.58
C PRO A 142 33.46 -19.58 -7.41
N PHE A 143 33.15 -18.46 -6.73
CA PHE A 143 32.71 -17.23 -7.37
C PHE A 143 33.69 -16.84 -8.48
N SER A 144 33.15 -16.42 -9.62
CA SER A 144 34.00 -16.02 -10.75
C SER A 144 34.90 -14.84 -10.34
N PRO A 145 36.18 -14.83 -10.75
CA PRO A 145 37.06 -13.69 -10.48
C PRO A 145 36.56 -12.44 -11.18
N CYS A 146 36.92 -11.28 -10.64
CA CYS A 146 36.66 -9.97 -11.22
C CYS A 146 37.19 -9.92 -12.65
N LYS A 147 36.36 -9.49 -13.60
CA LYS A 147 36.71 -9.40 -15.02
C LYS A 147 37.62 -8.21 -15.38
N LEU A 148 37.99 -7.39 -14.40
CA LEU A 148 38.91 -6.25 -14.60
C LEU A 148 40.30 -6.55 -14.03
N CYS A 149 40.39 -6.88 -12.74
CA CYS A 149 41.69 -7.15 -12.11
C CYS A 149 42.07 -8.63 -12.07
N TYR A 150 41.13 -9.55 -12.28
CA TYR A 150 41.31 -11.01 -12.15
C TYR A 150 41.90 -11.49 -10.81
N SER A 151 42.04 -10.59 -9.83
CA SER A 151 42.75 -10.84 -8.57
C SER A 151 41.80 -11.07 -7.39
N LEU A 152 40.63 -10.43 -7.41
CA LEU A 152 39.60 -10.53 -6.36
C LEU A 152 38.34 -11.21 -6.89
N ARG A 153 37.51 -11.75 -6.00
CA ARG A 153 36.20 -12.29 -6.37
C ARG A 153 35.28 -11.20 -6.92
N ALA A 154 34.48 -11.54 -7.92
CA ALA A 154 33.39 -10.65 -8.34
C ALA A 154 32.31 -10.66 -7.24
N CYS A 155 32.01 -9.48 -6.68
CA CYS A 155 30.99 -9.28 -5.65
C CYS A 155 29.98 -8.18 -6.01
N MET A 156 30.14 -7.53 -7.17
CA MET A 156 29.33 -6.39 -7.60
C MET A 156 28.45 -6.74 -8.82
N VAL A 157 27.14 -6.52 -8.70
CA VAL A 157 26.12 -6.76 -9.74
C VAL A 157 25.74 -5.46 -10.44
N PHE A 158 25.82 -5.44 -11.78
CA PHE A 158 25.47 -4.26 -12.59
C PHE A 158 23.99 -4.24 -13.01
N LEU A 159 23.28 -3.14 -12.75
CA LEU A 159 21.92 -2.93 -13.25
C LEU A 159 21.92 -2.06 -14.51
N PRO A 160 21.04 -2.36 -15.50
CA PRO A 160 19.93 -3.33 -15.45
C PRO A 160 20.28 -4.78 -15.83
N CYS A 161 21.50 -5.06 -16.30
CA CYS A 161 21.83 -6.36 -16.89
C CYS A 161 21.98 -7.54 -15.90
N ARG A 162 22.02 -7.27 -14.59
CA ARG A 162 22.15 -8.23 -13.48
C ARG A 162 23.39 -9.14 -13.51
N HIS A 163 24.43 -8.76 -14.25
CA HIS A 163 25.67 -9.53 -14.28
C HIS A 163 26.58 -9.21 -13.08
N LEU A 164 26.96 -10.26 -12.35
CA LEU A 164 28.02 -10.25 -11.34
C LEU A 164 29.37 -10.35 -12.05
N SER A 165 30.17 -9.28 -12.04
CA SER A 165 31.35 -9.24 -12.92
C SER A 165 32.59 -8.52 -12.38
N VAL A 166 32.48 -7.68 -11.35
CA VAL A 166 33.64 -6.96 -10.78
C VAL A 166 33.71 -7.06 -9.26
N CYS A 167 34.88 -6.80 -8.69
CA CYS A 167 35.06 -6.70 -7.24
C CYS A 167 34.71 -5.29 -6.73
N GLN A 168 34.68 -5.15 -5.40
CA GLN A 168 34.34 -3.89 -4.71
C GLN A 168 35.23 -2.71 -5.12
N LEU A 169 36.52 -2.96 -5.39
CA LEU A 169 37.47 -1.92 -5.80
C LEU A 169 37.29 -1.52 -7.28
N CYS A 170 37.06 -2.49 -8.16
CA CYS A 170 36.97 -2.25 -9.60
C CYS A 170 35.62 -1.69 -10.04
N HIS A 171 34.60 -1.68 -9.16
CA HIS A 171 33.29 -1.10 -9.45
C HIS A 171 33.35 0.42 -9.73
N PHE A 172 34.26 1.16 -9.08
CA PHE A 172 34.36 2.61 -9.23
C PHE A 172 34.82 3.03 -10.63
N SER A 173 35.73 2.25 -11.24
CA SER A 173 36.26 2.51 -12.59
C SER A 173 35.40 1.95 -13.72
N ALA A 174 34.40 1.12 -13.41
CA ALA A 174 33.54 0.51 -14.42
C ALA A 174 32.33 1.41 -14.72
N THR A 175 32.25 1.91 -15.96
CA THR A 175 31.11 2.71 -16.47
C THR A 175 30.06 1.86 -17.20
N ALA A 176 30.41 0.62 -17.56
CA ALA A 176 29.52 -0.35 -18.18
C ALA A 176 29.86 -1.76 -17.69
N CYS A 177 28.92 -2.68 -17.84
CA CYS A 177 29.09 -4.08 -17.49
C CYS A 177 30.14 -4.75 -18.41
N PRO A 178 31.24 -5.33 -17.89
CA PRO A 178 32.25 -6.02 -18.70
C PRO A 178 31.75 -7.28 -19.43
N VAL A 179 30.56 -7.80 -19.09
CA VAL A 179 29.99 -9.02 -19.68
C VAL A 179 29.16 -8.70 -20.93
N CYS A 180 28.30 -7.68 -20.85
CA CYS A 180 27.31 -7.39 -21.90
C CYS A 180 27.37 -5.94 -22.39
N SER A 181 28.32 -5.14 -21.90
CA SER A 181 28.54 -3.74 -22.26
C SER A 181 27.36 -2.80 -22.00
N THR A 182 26.39 -3.22 -21.19
CA THR A 182 25.28 -2.34 -20.76
C THR A 182 25.81 -1.26 -19.82
N GLU A 183 25.40 -0.01 -20.04
CA GLU A 183 25.79 1.13 -19.20
C GLU A 183 25.37 0.92 -17.74
N LYS A 184 26.24 1.36 -16.83
CA LYS A 184 26.04 1.24 -15.38
C LYS A 184 25.05 2.31 -14.92
N ALA A 185 23.83 1.89 -14.58
CA ALA A 185 22.88 2.75 -13.87
C ALA A 185 23.13 2.70 -12.35
N GLU A 186 23.26 1.49 -11.81
CA GLU A 186 23.48 1.24 -10.39
C GLU A 186 24.27 -0.06 -10.23
N VAL A 187 24.98 -0.22 -9.11
CA VAL A 187 25.71 -1.45 -8.79
C VAL A 187 25.44 -1.84 -7.35
N ILE A 188 25.11 -3.10 -7.13
CA ILE A 188 24.77 -3.66 -5.82
C ILE A 188 25.85 -4.65 -5.40
N GLU A 189 26.30 -4.54 -4.15
CA GLU A 189 27.22 -5.49 -3.54
C GLU A 189 26.46 -6.73 -3.00
N VAL A 190 26.97 -7.91 -3.32
CA VAL A 190 26.45 -9.18 -2.78
C VAL A 190 27.28 -9.54 -1.55
N LEU A 191 26.66 -9.44 -0.38
CA LEU A 191 27.23 -9.94 0.87
C LEU A 191 27.05 -11.45 0.92
N LEU A 192 28.17 -12.16 0.93
CA LEU A 192 28.21 -13.61 1.02
C LEU A 192 28.64 -13.96 2.44
N SER A 193 27.79 -14.67 3.17
CA SER A 193 28.16 -15.26 4.46
C SER A 193 29.14 -16.39 4.18
N ASP A 194 30.42 -16.15 4.47
CA ASP A 194 31.44 -17.19 4.45
C ASP A 194 31.29 -17.99 5.77
N GLU A 195 30.50 -19.09 5.76
CA GLU A 195 30.54 -20.15 6.79
C GLU A 195 31.54 -21.24 6.40
#